data_AF-X0Y128-F1
#
_entry.id   AF-X0Y128-F1
#
_cell.length_a   1.000
_cell.length_b   1.000
_cell.length_c   1.000
_cell.angle_alpha   90.00
_cell.angle_beta   90.00
_cell.angle_gamma   90.00
#
_symmetry.space_group_name_H-M   'P 1'
#
loop_
_entity.id
_entity.type
_entity.pdbx_description
1 polymer ?
#
loop_
_entity_poly.entity_id
_entity_poly.type
_entity_poly.pdbx_seq_one_letter_code
_entity_poly.pdbx_strand_id
1 'polypeptide(L)' 'MTKSTESSRPPVAVVGVSALFPGSLDATGFWKDILGGSDLITDVPTTHWLIEDYYDPDPSV' A
#
# COMPACT_ATOMS: atom_id res chain seq x y z
N MET A 1 21.82 -10.91 23.19
CA MET A 1 20.63 -10.14 23.58
C MET A 1 21.03 -8.67 23.74
N THR A 2 20.93 -7.89 22.66
CA THR A 2 21.19 -6.45 22.66
C THR A 2 19.98 -5.70 23.21
N LYS A 3 20.18 -4.95 24.30
CA LYS A 3 19.14 -4.19 25.00
C LYS A 3 18.87 -2.91 24.21
N SER A 4 17.66 -2.78 23.66
CA SER A 4 17.21 -1.57 22.97
C SER A 4 17.24 -0.37 23.92
N THR A 5 17.76 0.76 23.45
CA THR A 5 17.78 2.03 24.17
C THR A 5 16.33 2.45 24.48
N GLU A 6 15.97 2.53 25.76
CA GLU A 6 14.65 3.02 26.17
C GLU A 6 14.52 4.50 25.82
N SER A 7 13.59 4.81 24.92
CA SER A 7 13.10 6.16 24.71
C SER A 7 12.51 6.66 26.03
N SER A 8 12.94 7.84 26.51
CA SER A 8 12.45 8.48 27.74
C SER A 8 10.94 8.81 27.71
N ARG A 9 10.26 8.60 26.59
CA ARG A 9 8.83 8.90 26.42
C ARG A 9 8.00 7.62 26.53
N PRO A 10 6.79 7.68 27.13
CA PRO A 10 5.86 6.56 27.10
C PRO A 10 5.60 6.11 25.66
N PRO A 11 5.49 4.78 25.41
CA PRO A 11 5.12 4.28 24.09
C PRO A 11 3.70 4.71 23.72
N VAL A 12 3.46 4.95 22.43
CA VAL A 12 2.14 5.28 21.89
C VAL A 12 1.48 4.00 21.39
N ALA A 13 0.27 3.72 21.87
CA ALA A 13 -0.50 2.56 21.44
C ALA A 13 -1.33 2.88 20.19
N VAL A 14 -1.30 1.98 19.20
CA VAL A 14 -2.25 1.98 18.08
C VAL A 14 -3.47 1.18 18.52
N VAL A 15 -4.60 1.86 18.72
CA VAL A 15 -5.83 1.24 19.28
C VAL A 15 -6.87 0.89 18.21
N GLY A 16 -6.64 1.24 16.95
CA GLY A 16 -7.52 0.93 15.83
C GLY A 16 -6.88 1.28 14.49
N VAL A 17 -7.37 0.65 13.43
CA VAL A 17 -6.92 0.86 12.05
C VAL A 17 -8.07 0.66 11.07
N SER A 18 -8.08 1.42 9.99
CA SER A 18 -8.91 1.22 8.80
C SER A 18 -8.03 1.41 7.56
N ALA A 19 -8.44 0.80 6.45
CA ALA A 19 -7.63 0.76 5.23
C ALA A 19 -8.54 0.66 4.00
N LEU A 20 -8.15 1.32 2.91
CA LEU A 20 -8.72 1.15 1.58
C LEU A 20 -7.55 1.14 0.59
N PHE A 21 -7.35 0.00 -0.06
CA PHE A 21 -6.20 -0.27 -0.93
C PHE A 21 -6.65 -1.03 -2.18
N PRO A 22 -5.82 -1.13 -3.23
CA PRO A 22 -6.09 -2.00 -4.36
C PRO A 22 -6.48 -3.41 -3.88
N GLY A 23 -7.52 -4.01 -4.48
CA GLY A 23 -8.02 -5.34 -4.11
C GLY A 23 -8.77 -5.43 -2.77
N SER A 24 -8.70 -4.40 -1.91
CA SER A 24 -9.15 -4.52 -0.51
C SER A 24 -9.92 -3.31 0.00
N LEU A 25 -11.16 -3.56 0.45
CA LEU A 25 -12.09 -2.54 0.93
C LEU A 25 -12.02 -2.29 2.45
N ASP A 26 -11.19 -3.05 3.17
CA ASP A 26 -10.99 -2.92 4.60
C ASP A 26 -9.59 -3.37 5.05
N ALA A 27 -9.26 -3.10 6.33
CA ALA A 27 -7.97 -3.46 6.92
C ALA A 27 -7.74 -4.97 7.01
N THR A 28 -8.80 -5.78 7.07
CA THR A 28 -8.68 -7.24 7.13
C THR A 28 -8.29 -7.81 5.77
N GLY A 29 -8.92 -7.33 4.70
CA GLY A 29 -8.56 -7.66 3.32
C GLY A 29 -7.12 -7.26 3.03
N PHE A 30 -6.77 -6.02 3.32
CA PHE A 30 -5.41 -5.51 3.09
C PHE A 30 -4.35 -6.36 3.78
N TRP A 31 -4.60 -6.77 5.03
CA TRP A 31 -3.66 -7.63 5.76
C TRP A 31 -3.52 -9.03 5.14
N LYS A 32 -4.61 -9.59 4.60
CA LYS A 32 -4.56 -10.87 3.89
C LYS A 32 -3.74 -10.77 2.60
N ASP A 33 -3.90 -9.69 1.84
CA ASP A 33 -3.16 -9.48 0.58
C ASP A 33 -1.65 -9.39 0.84
N ILE A 34 -1.23 -8.70 1.91
CA ILE A 34 0.18 -8.64 2.32
C ILE A 34 0.70 -10.03 2.68
N LEU A 35 -0.01 -10.77 3.54
CA LEU A 35 0.42 -12.10 3.97
C LEU A 35 0.46 -13.10 2.82
N GLY A 36 -0.44 -12.94 1.84
CA GLY A 36 -0.49 -13.74 0.63
C GLY A 36 0.59 -13.38 -0.39
N GLY A 37 1.27 -12.23 -0.24
CA GLY A 37 2.20 -11.73 -1.26
C GLY A 37 1.52 -11.46 -2.60
N SER A 38 0.26 -11.03 -2.57
CA SER A 38 -0.56 -10.83 -3.77
C SER A 38 -0.04 -9.67 -4.61
N ASP A 39 0.21 -9.92 -5.90
CA ASP A 39 0.43 -8.86 -6.88
C ASP A 39 -0.94 -8.28 -7.29
N LEU A 40 -1.16 -7.01 -6.96
CA LEU A 40 -2.40 -6.28 -7.21
C LEU A 40 -2.20 -5.10 -8.16
N ILE A 41 -1.06 -5.04 -8.86
CA ILE A 41 -0.84 -4.06 -9.91
C ILE A 41 -1.69 -4.43 -11.12
N THR A 42 -2.41 -3.45 -11.64
CA THR A 42 -3.25 -3.60 -12.83
C THR A 42 -3.02 -2.45 -13.80
N ASP A 43 -3.50 -2.60 -15.02
CA ASP A 43 -3.61 -1.48 -15.96
C ASP A 43 -4.51 -0.38 -15.40
N VAL A 44 -4.35 0.84 -15.91
CA VAL A 44 -5.21 1.98 -15.59
C VAL A 44 -6.64 1.65 -16.03
N PRO A 45 -7.66 1.74 -15.14
CA PRO A 45 -9.03 1.45 -15.54
C PRO A 45 -9.54 2.45 -16.57
N THR A 46 -10.32 1.99 -17.54
CA THR A 46 -10.89 2.82 -18.62
C THR A 46 -11.81 3.95 -18.14
N THR A 47 -12.23 3.92 -16.88
CA THR A 47 -13.00 4.98 -16.22
C THR A 47 -12.16 6.17 -15.74
N HIS A 48 -10.83 6.08 -15.82
CA HIS A 48 -9.91 7.13 -15.37
C HIS A 48 -9.47 7.99 -16.57
N TRP A 49 -8.29 7.74 -17.11
CA TRP A 49 -7.76 8.40 -18.30
C TRP A 49 -7.35 7.35 -19.34
N LEU A 50 -7.26 7.79 -20.60
CA LEU A 50 -6.72 6.98 -21.68
C LEU A 50 -5.20 6.95 -21.57
N ILE A 51 -4.60 5.75 -21.66
CA ILE A 51 -3.15 5.58 -21.47
C ILE A 51 -2.39 6.22 -22.64
N GLU A 52 -2.94 6.11 -23.85
CA GLU A 52 -2.39 6.64 -25.10
C GLU A 52 -2.20 8.15 -25.11
N ASP A 53 -2.88 8.89 -24.23
CA ASP A 53 -2.75 10.34 -24.13
C ASP A 53 -1.48 10.77 -23.34
N TYR A 54 -0.92 9.88 -22.51
CA TYR A 54 0.11 10.26 -21.51
C TYR A 54 1.32 9.32 -21.43
N TYR A 55 1.21 8.06 -21.85
CA TYR A 55 2.29 7.09 -21.72
C TYR A 55 3.16 7.08 -22.98
N ASP A 56 4.46 7.38 -22.80
CA ASP A 56 5.50 7.10 -23.79
C ASP A 56 6.35 5.91 -23.30
N PRO A 57 6.49 4.83 -24.09
CA PRO A 57 7.32 3.68 -23.72
C PRO A 57 8.83 4.00 -23.69
N ASP A 58 9.29 5.09 -24.32
CA ASP A 58 10.67 5.57 -24.20
C ASP A 58 10.80 6.47 -22.95
N PRO A 59 11.51 6.04 -21.91
CA PRO A 59 11.67 6.84 -20.69
C PRO A 59 12.61 8.05 -20.88
N SER A 60 13.22 8.22 -22.06
CA SER A 60 14.20 9.27 -22.35
C SER A 60 13.66 10.49 -23.08
N VAL A 61 12.41 10.43 -23.58
CA VAL A 61 11.75 11.57 -24.22
C VAL A 61 11.19 12.59 -23.22
#